data_AF-A0A2A2QEJ9-F1
#
_entry.id   AF-A0A2A2QEJ9-F1
#
_cell.length_a   1.000
_cell.length_b   1.000
_cell.length_c   1.000
_cell.angle_alpha   90.00
_cell.angle_beta   90.00
_cell.angle_gamma   90.00
#
_symmetry.space_group_name_H-M   'P 1'
#
loop_
_entity.id
_entity.type
_entity.pdbx_description
1 polymer ?
#
loop_
_entity_poly.entity_id
_entity_poly.type
_entity_poly.pdbx_seq_one_letter_code
_entity_poly.pdbx_strand_id
1 'polypeptide(L)'
;HARRPDALPHDIASRLIEKWQRFRIQDNTVAVLQSALQLKERFQTSYWDAAILAAAKAARCRQLLSEDLNHGQDYNGVVVVNPFLSEASAI
;
A
#
# COMPACT_ATOMS: atom_id res chain seq x y z
N HIS A 1 2.95 -10.16 -21.60
CA HIS A 1 3.09 -8.83 -20.97
C HIS A 1 3.61 -7.84 -21.99
N ALA A 2 2.82 -6.83 -22.36
CA ALA A 2 3.25 -5.78 -23.26
C ALA A 2 4.29 -4.89 -22.56
N ARG A 3 5.44 -4.64 -23.20
CA ARG A 3 6.39 -3.60 -22.76
C ARG A 3 5.70 -2.25 -22.91
N ARG A 4 5.62 -1.48 -21.83
CA ARG A 4 5.12 -0.10 -21.90
C ARG A 4 6.07 0.71 -22.79
N PRO A 5 5.57 1.46 -23.80
CA PRO A 5 6.42 2.18 -24.74
C PRO A 5 7.31 3.23 -24.05
N ASP A 6 6.85 3.80 -22.93
CA ASP A 6 7.55 4.84 -22.17
C ASP A 6 8.17 4.31 -20.87
N ALA A 7 8.71 3.09 -20.90
CA ALA A 7 9.38 2.53 -19.74
C ALA A 7 10.67 3.30 -19.41
N LEU A 8 10.85 3.69 -18.15
CA LEU A 8 12.09 4.31 -17.68
C LEU A 8 13.28 3.34 -17.85
N PRO A 9 14.46 3.82 -18.26
CA PRO A 9 15.70 3.05 -18.20
C PRO A 9 15.95 2.51 -16.78
N HIS A 10 16.51 1.30 -16.68
CA HIS A 10 16.65 0.58 -15.41
C HIS A 10 17.51 1.34 -14.38
N ASP A 11 18.56 2.04 -14.83
CA ASP A 11 19.43 2.85 -13.98
C ASP A 11 18.68 4.06 -13.40
N ILE A 12 17.85 4.72 -14.19
CA ILE A 12 16.99 5.82 -13.74
C ILE A 12 15.95 5.32 -12.73
N ALA A 13 15.30 4.19 -13.01
CA ALA A 13 14.35 3.57 -12.09
C ALA A 13 15.00 3.21 -10.75
N SER A 14 16.20 2.62 -10.76
CA SER A 14 16.93 2.24 -9.55
C SER A 14 17.30 3.45 -8.69
N ARG A 15 17.79 4.53 -9.31
CA ARG A 15 18.07 5.80 -8.60
C ARG A 15 16.82 6.45 -8.01
N LEU A 16 15.66 6.28 -8.65
CA LEU A 16 14.39 6.75 -8.06
C LEU A 16 14.03 5.94 -6.81
N ILE A 17 14.19 4.62 -6.84
CA ILE A 17 13.95 3.75 -5.67
C ILE A 17 14.89 4.09 -4.51
N GLU A 18 16.16 4.38 -4.77
CA GLU A 18 17.11 4.85 -3.75
C GLU A 18 16.58 6.09 -3.01
N LYS A 19 15.98 7.05 -3.72
CA LYS A 19 15.37 8.24 -3.09
C LYS A 19 14.21 7.90 -2.17
N TRP A 20 13.50 6.80 -2.41
CA TRP A 20 12.36 6.39 -1.56
C TRP A 20 12.83 5.79 -0.23
N GLN A 21 14.09 5.33 -0.14
CA GLN A 21 14.66 4.81 1.10
C GLN A 21 14.78 5.87 2.22
N ARG A 22 14.54 7.15 1.91
CA ARG A 22 14.41 8.22 2.92
C ARG A 22 13.18 8.04 3.83
N PHE A 23 12.17 7.29 3.38
CA PHE A 23 10.99 6.97 4.18
C PHE A 23 11.26 5.76 5.06
N ARG A 24 10.52 5.64 6.17
CA ARG A 24 10.57 4.44 7.01
C ARG A 24 10.11 3.23 6.20
N ILE A 25 10.96 2.21 6.13
CA ILE A 25 10.64 0.92 5.51
C ILE A 25 10.10 -0.02 6.58
N GLN A 26 9.03 -0.73 6.26
CA GLN A 26 8.49 -1.81 7.09
C GLN A 26 8.84 -3.15 6.48
N ASP A 27 9.61 -3.96 7.21
CA ASP A 27 9.96 -5.30 6.78
C ASP A 27 8.78 -6.26 6.82
N ASN A 28 8.78 -7.23 5.91
CA ASN A 28 7.82 -8.32 5.92
C ASN A 28 8.29 -9.41 6.89
N THR A 29 7.85 -9.32 8.14
CA THR A 29 8.16 -10.30 9.18
C THR A 29 7.11 -11.41 9.23
N VAL A 30 7.39 -12.50 9.94
CA VAL A 30 6.40 -13.58 10.19
C VAL A 30 5.13 -13.04 10.85
N ALA A 31 5.25 -12.05 11.74
CA ALA A 31 4.10 -11.41 12.37
C ALA A 31 3.23 -10.63 11.35
N VAL A 32 3.87 -9.94 10.38
CA VAL A 32 3.15 -9.27 9.28
C VAL A 32 2.45 -10.30 8.40
N LEU A 33 3.13 -11.39 8.04
CA LEU A 33 2.55 -12.49 7.27
C LEU A 33 1.31 -13.09 7.96
N GLN A 34 1.40 -13.40 9.25
CA GLN A 34 0.27 -13.95 10.02
C GLN A 34 -0.89 -12.96 10.09
N SER A 35 -0.62 -11.68 10.34
CA SER A 35 -1.64 -10.64 10.30
C SER A 35 -2.26 -10.49 8.92
N ALA A 36 -1.48 -10.63 7.85
CA ALA A 36 -1.99 -10.56 6.47
C ALA A 36 -2.96 -11.71 6.16
N LEU A 37 -2.65 -12.94 6.60
CA LEU A 37 -3.55 -14.08 6.43
C LEU A 37 -4.89 -13.86 7.14
N GLN A 38 -4.87 -13.32 8.36
CA GLN A 38 -6.08 -12.96 9.10
C GLN A 38 -6.89 -11.86 8.41
N LEU A 39 -6.23 -10.80 7.92
CA LEU A 39 -6.90 -9.72 7.19
C LEU A 39 -7.50 -10.21 5.88
N LYS A 40 -6.78 -11.08 5.15
CA LYS A 40 -7.25 -11.70 3.92
C LYS A 40 -8.55 -12.48 4.15
N GLU A 41 -8.57 -13.34 5.17
CA GLU A 41 -9.75 -14.12 5.51
C GLU A 41 -10.90 -13.21 5.97
N ARG A 42 -10.63 -12.21 6.80
CA ARG A 42 -11.67 -11.33 7.33
C ARG A 42 -12.29 -10.41 6.27
N PHE A 43 -11.47 -9.82 5.42
CA PHE A 43 -11.90 -8.78 4.47
C PHE A 43 -11.99 -9.26 3.03
N GLN A 44 -11.72 -10.55 2.79
CA GLN A 44 -11.82 -11.20 1.47
C GLN A 44 -11.00 -10.50 0.38
N THR A 45 -9.84 -9.95 0.75
CA THR A 45 -8.92 -9.27 -0.18
C THR A 45 -7.91 -10.25 -0.79
N SER A 46 -7.12 -9.78 -1.76
CA SER A 46 -5.94 -10.53 -2.19
C SER A 46 -4.94 -10.63 -1.03
N TYR A 47 -4.06 -11.64 -1.08
CA TYR A 47 -3.01 -11.76 -0.08
C TYR A 47 -2.08 -10.53 -0.09
N TRP A 48 -1.77 -9.99 -1.27
CA TRP A 48 -0.86 -8.86 -1.40
C TRP A 48 -1.44 -7.57 -0.80
N ASP A 49 -2.73 -7.30 -1.02
CA ASP A 49 -3.39 -6.15 -0.38
C ASP A 49 -3.43 -6.31 1.14
N ALA A 50 -3.75 -7.53 1.61
CA ALA A 50 -3.75 -7.83 3.03
C ALA A 50 -2.36 -7.68 3.67
N ALA A 51 -1.28 -8.02 2.93
CA ALA A 51 0.09 -7.84 3.38
C ALA A 51 0.48 -6.36 3.48
N ILE A 52 0.05 -5.53 2.53
CA ILE A 52 0.26 -4.07 2.57
C ILE A 52 -0.48 -3.47 3.77
N LEU A 53 -1.73 -3.85 4.00
CA LEU A 53 -2.53 -3.42 5.17
C LEU A 53 -1.89 -3.86 6.50
N ALA A 54 -1.43 -5.10 6.59
CA ALA A 54 -0.73 -5.62 7.77
C ALA A 54 0.59 -4.88 8.02
N ALA A 55 1.36 -4.59 6.98
CA ALA A 55 2.59 -3.81 7.08
C ALA A 55 2.30 -2.37 7.52
N ALA A 56 1.27 -1.71 6.97
CA ALA A 56 0.85 -0.38 7.39
C ALA A 56 0.49 -0.35 8.88
N LYS A 57 -0.25 -1.36 9.35
CA LYS A 57 -0.58 -1.52 10.77
C LYS A 57 0.65 -1.75 11.63
N ALA A 58 1.58 -2.61 11.22
CA ALA A 58 2.84 -2.85 11.93
C ALA A 58 3.74 -1.60 12.00
N ALA A 59 3.71 -0.77 10.95
CA ALA A 59 4.37 0.52 10.92
C ALA A 59 3.69 1.58 11.83
N ARG A 60 2.51 1.28 12.38
CA ARG A 60 1.62 2.17 13.14
C ARG A 60 1.04 3.31 12.29
N CYS A 61 0.86 3.08 11.00
CA CYS A 61 0.11 3.98 10.14
C CYS A 61 -1.39 3.84 10.44
N ARG A 62 -2.11 4.96 10.48
CA ARG A 62 -3.59 5.00 10.59
C ARG A 62 -4.26 5.07 9.22
N GLN A 63 -3.51 5.47 8.20
CA GLN A 63 -3.99 5.63 6.84
C GLN A 63 -3.07 4.88 5.87
N LEU A 64 -3.67 4.25 4.87
CA LEU A 64 -2.99 3.64 3.72
C LEU A 64 -3.43 4.36 2.45
N LEU A 65 -2.48 4.90 1.69
CA LEU A 65 -2.77 5.46 0.36
C LEU A 65 -2.85 4.33 -0.66
N SER A 66 -3.98 4.17 -1.32
CA SER A 66 -4.18 3.12 -2.34
C SER A 66 -5.32 3.48 -3.28
N GLU A 67 -5.12 3.24 -4.58
CA GLU A 67 -6.17 3.40 -5.60
C GLU A 67 -7.04 2.15 -5.76
N ASP A 68 -6.47 0.97 -5.52
CA ASP A 68 -7.13 -0.32 -5.74
C ASP A 68 -8.04 -0.77 -4.58
N LEU A 69 -7.90 -0.16 -3.41
CA LEU A 69 -8.66 -0.51 -2.21
C LEU A 69 -9.81 0.48 -1.99
N ASN A 70 -10.85 0.03 -1.29
CA ASN A 70 -12.05 0.82 -1.03
C ASN A 70 -11.72 2.06 -0.20
N HIS A 71 -11.82 3.25 -0.80
CA HIS A 71 -11.63 4.52 -0.09
C HIS A 71 -12.58 4.64 1.10
N GLY A 72 -12.06 5.12 2.24
CA GLY A 72 -12.80 5.32 3.48
C GLY A 72 -13.02 4.05 4.30
N GLN A 73 -12.74 2.86 3.76
CA GLN A 73 -12.89 1.61 4.50
C GLN A 73 -11.79 1.45 5.56
N ASP A 74 -12.19 1.04 6.77
CA ASP A 74 -11.27 0.65 7.84
C ASP A 74 -10.98 -0.86 7.80
N TYR A 75 -9.72 -1.20 7.57
CA TYR A 75 -9.19 -2.57 7.63
C TYR A 75 -8.45 -2.81 8.95
N ASN A 76 -9.20 -2.86 10.04
CA ASN A 76 -8.70 -3.20 11.39
C ASN A 76 -7.73 -2.15 11.98
N GLY A 77 -8.13 -0.88 11.95
CA GLY A 77 -7.41 0.30 12.44
C GLY A 77 -6.62 1.05 11.37
N VAL A 78 -6.74 0.67 10.10
CA VAL A 78 -6.05 1.30 8.96
C VAL A 78 -7.10 1.70 7.94
N VAL A 79 -7.31 3.01 7.79
CA VAL A 79 -8.27 3.58 6.86
C VAL A 79 -7.60 3.77 5.50
N VAL A 80 -8.22 3.26 4.44
CA VAL A 80 -7.71 3.47 3.09
C VAL A 80 -8.13 4.86 2.59
N VAL A 81 -7.19 5.60 2.01
CA VAL A 81 -7.43 6.89 1.37
C VAL A 81 -6.92 6.80 -0.07
N ASN A 82 -7.82 6.74 -1.03
CA ASN A 82 -7.46 6.91 -2.44
C ASN A 82 -7.04 8.38 -2.70
N PRO A 83 -5.76 8.66 -3.05
CA PRO A 83 -5.25 10.02 -3.22
C PRO A 83 -5.68 10.67 -4.55
N PHE A 84 -6.32 9.92 -5.45
CA PHE A 84 -6.81 10.43 -6.74
C PHE A 84 -8.28 10.82 -6.70
N LEU A 85 -8.99 10.50 -5.61
CA LEU A 85 -10.28 11.11 -5.34
C LEU A 85 -10.02 12.53 -4.87
N SER A 86 -10.27 13.51 -5.74
CA SER A 86 -10.12 14.92 -5.40
C SER A 86 -11.00 15.29 -4.21
N GLU A 87 -10.58 16.26 -3.41
CA GLU A 87 -11.50 17.08 -2.59
C GLU A 87 -12.38 17.93 -3.53
N ALA A 88 -13.22 17.31 -4.36
CA ALA A 88 -14.22 18.01 -5.15
C ALA A 88 -15.49 18.25 -4.32
N SER A 89 -15.39 18.94 -3.17
CA SER A 89 -16.52 19.60 -2.47
C SER A 89 -16.10 20.32 -1.18
N ALA A 90 -15.11 21.21 -1.27
CA ALA A 90 -14.83 22.15 -0.18
C ALA A 90 -14.38 23.52 -0.71
N ILE A 91 -15.22 24.15 -1.55
CA ILE A 91 -15.37 25.61 -1.66
C ILE A 91 -16.87 25.90 -1.79
#